data_AF-A0A2H5ZE96-F1
#
_entry.id   AF-A0A2H5ZE96-F1
#
_cell.length_a   1.000
_cell.length_b   1.000
_cell.length_c   1.000
_cell.angle_alpha   90.00
_cell.angle_beta   90.00
_cell.angle_gamma   90.00
#
_symmetry.space_group_name_H-M   'P 1'
#
loop_
_entity.id
_entity.type
_entity.pdbx_description
1 polymer ?
#
loop_
_entity_poly.entity_id
_entity_poly.type
_entity_poly.pdbx_seq_one_letter_code
_entity_poly.pdbx_strand_id
1 'polypeptide(L)' 'MEVAVIEFELTCPEHGAHRTIVPAKLPWPRACVHCFRPAQRREVRRFTVEWPPDSPVGGEAYIG' A
#
# COMPACT_ATOMS: atom_id res chain seq x y z
N MET A 1 13.17 -11.33 7.97
CA MET A 1 12.71 -10.59 9.18
C MET A 1 11.24 -10.31 9.02
N GLU A 2 10.39 -10.59 10.01
CA GLU A 2 8.95 -10.32 9.89
C GLU A 2 8.61 -8.84 10.12
N VAL A 3 7.79 -8.26 9.25
CA VAL A 3 7.34 -6.85 9.30
C VAL A 3 5.83 -6.81 9.27
N ALA A 4 5.23 -6.10 10.23
CA ALA A 4 3.79 -5.82 10.22
C ALA A 4 3.45 -4.79 9.14
N VAL A 5 2.49 -5.15 8.28
CA VAL A 5 2.04 -4.34 7.16
C VAL A 5 0.52 -4.19 7.16
N ILE A 6 0.05 -3.16 6.47
CA ILE A 6 -1.37 -2.85 6.27
C ILE A 6 -1.62 -2.79 4.78
N GLU A 7 -2.60 -3.55 4.29
CA GLU A 7 -3.08 -3.45 2.92
C GLU A 7 -4.20 -2.40 2.85
N PHE A 8 -4.01 -1.45 1.95
CA PHE A 8 -4.96 -0.40 1.64
C PHE A 8 -5.46 -0.53 0.22
N GLU A 9 -6.76 -0.30 0.05
CA GLU A 9 -7.36 0.00 -1.24
C GLU A 9 -7.38 1.53 -1.41
N LEU A 10 -6.72 2.01 -2.46
CA LEU A 10 -6.65 3.40 -2.85
C LEU A 10 -7.50 3.63 -4.09
N THR A 11 -8.44 4.56 -4.03
CA THR A 11 -9.27 4.94 -5.18
C THR A 11 -8.95 6.37 -5.58
N CYS A 12 -8.47 6.55 -6.81
CA CYS A 12 -8.21 7.87 -7.39
C CYS A 12 -9.03 8.07 -8.67
N PRO A 13 -9.36 9.31 -9.03
CA PRO A 13 -10.21 9.59 -10.20
C PRO A 13 -9.56 9.20 -11.54
N GLU A 14 -8.22 9.15 -11.60
CA GLU A 14 -7.49 8.88 -12.84
C GLU A 14 -7.26 7.38 -13.12
N HIS A 15 -7.01 6.58 -12.07
CA HIS A 15 -6.61 5.17 -12.19
C HIS A 15 -7.61 4.20 -11.55
N GLY A 16 -8.66 4.71 -10.90
CA GLY A 16 -9.61 3.88 -10.16
C GLY A 16 -9.02 3.29 -8.88
N ALA A 17 -9.55 2.14 -8.49
CA ALA A 17 -9.19 1.42 -7.27
C ALA A 17 -7.99 0.49 -7.50
N HIS A 18 -6.97 0.60 -6.65
CA HIS A 18 -5.80 -0.28 -6.63
C HIS A 18 -5.40 -0.61 -5.19
N ARG A 19 -4.63 -1.69 -4.99
CA ARG A 19 -4.19 -2.13 -3.67
C ARG A 19 -2.71 -1.86 -3.47
N THR A 20 -2.35 -1.37 -2.30
CA THR A 20 -0.97 -1.12 -1.88
C THR A 20 -0.77 -1.64 -0.46
N ILE A 21 0.47 -2.01 -0.13
CA ILE A 21 0.84 -2.53 1.18
C ILE A 21 1.87 -1.58 1.78
N VAL A 22 1.59 -1.10 2.99
CA VAL A 22 2.46 -0.13 3.69
C VAL A 22 2.84 -0.70 5.06
N PRO A 23 4.12 -0.66 5.46
CA PRO A 23 4.54 -1.00 6.81
C PRO A 23 3.73 -0.23 7.86
N ALA A 24 3.24 -0.94 8.89
CA ALA A 24 2.37 -0.35 9.91
C ALA A 24 3.03 0.79 10.71
N LYS A 25 4.37 0.85 10.71
CA LYS A 25 5.18 1.91 11.32
C LYS A 25 5.29 3.18 10.47
N LEU A 26 4.92 3.15 9.19
CA LEU A 26 5.03 4.28 8.27
C LEU A 26 3.72 5.06 8.17
N PRO A 27 3.77 6.34 7.75
CA PRO A 27 2.58 7.13 7.51
C PRO A 27 1.66 6.47 6.48
N TRP A 28 0.36 6.54 6.72
CA TRP A 28 -0.62 5.98 5.81
C TRP A 28 -0.68 6.76 4.50
N PRO A 29 -0.94 6.07 3.37
CA PRO A 29 -0.99 6.70 2.06
C PRO A 29 -2.15 7.70 2.01
N ARG A 30 -1.88 8.91 1.51
CA ARG A 30 -2.88 9.98 1.32
C ARG A 30 -3.12 10.30 -0.16
N ALA A 31 -2.31 9.72 -1.02
CA ALA A 31 -2.30 9.97 -2.45
C ALA A 31 -2.18 8.65 -3.21
N CYS A 32 -2.61 8.67 -4.47
CA CYS A 32 -2.40 7.58 -5.41
C CYS A 32 -0.90 7.36 -5.61
N VAL A 33 -0.49 6.11 -5.66
CA VAL A 33 0.92 5.76 -5.84
C VAL A 33 1.41 5.90 -7.29
N HIS A 34 0.47 5.96 -8.24
CA HIS A 34 0.76 6.12 -9.67
C HIS A 34 0.95 7.59 -10.08
N CYS A 35 0.10 8.48 -9.58
CA CYS A 35 0.06 9.88 -10.02
C CYS A 35 0.15 10.92 -8.90
N PHE A 36 0.30 10.49 -7.65
CA PHE A 36 0.47 11.35 -6.48
C PHE A 36 -0.67 12.34 -6.21
N ARG A 37 -1.80 12.21 -6.92
CA ARG A 37 -3.02 12.97 -6.65
C ARG A 37 -3.73 12.44 -5.40
N PRO A 38 -4.55 13.27 -4.71
CA PRO A 38 -5.36 12.81 -3.59
C PRO A 38 -6.19 11.56 -3.96
N ALA A 39 -6.17 10.56 -3.09
CA ALA A 39 -6.91 9.32 -3.26
C ALA A 39 -7.73 9.02 -2.00
N GLN A 40 -8.91 8.43 -2.17
CA GLN A 40 -9.63 7.83 -1.06
C GLN A 40 -8.89 6.56 -0.63
N ARG A 41 -8.82 6.33 0.68
CA ARG A 41 -8.15 5.16 1.26
C ARG A 41 -9.12 4.35 2.09
N ARG A 42 -9.08 3.04 1.91
CA ARG A 42 -9.76 2.06 2.76
C ARG A 42 -8.77 1.02 3.25
N GLU A 43 -8.73 0.79 4.57
CA GLU A 43 -7.98 -0.33 5.13
C GLU A 43 -8.70 -1.64 4.78
N VAL A 44 -7.97 -2.58 4.18
CA VAL A 44 -8.51 -3.90 3.81
C VAL A 44 -8.21 -4.90 4.90
N ARG A 45 -6.93 -5.01 5.31
CA ARG A 45 -6.48 -5.93 6.36
C ARG A 45 -5.08 -5.56 6.87
N ARG A 46 -4.72 -6.14 8.01
CA ARG A 46 -3.37 -6.10 8.60
C ARG A 46 -2.81 -7.51 8.67
N PHE A 47 -1.53 -7.68 8.37
CA PHE A 47 -0.84 -8.97 8.42
C PHE A 47 0.67 -8.77 8.52
N THR A 48 1.40 -9.87 8.67
CA THR A 48 2.86 -9.89 8.76
C THR A 48 3.43 -10.47 7.47
N VAL A 49 4.53 -9.89 6.97
CA VAL A 49 5.28 -10.42 5.82
C VAL A 49 6.75 -10.58 6.16
N GLU A 50 7.40 -11.53 5.52
CA GLU A 50 8.86 -11.61 5.56
C GLU A 50 9.50 -10.51 4.69
N TRP A 51 10.53 -9.85 5.24
CA TRP A 51 11.27 -8.76 4.62
C TRP A 51 12.77 -9.09 4.53
N PRO A 52 13.42 -8.81 3.37
CA PRO A 52 12.81 -8.39 2.11
C PRO A 52 11.96 -9.53 1.51
N PRO A 53 10.86 -9.22 0.82
CA PRO A 53 10.04 -10.27 0.22
C PRO A 53 10.77 -10.89 -0.98
N ASP A 54 10.74 -12.22 -1.11
CA ASP A 54 11.35 -12.96 -2.24
C ASP A 54 10.71 -12.65 -3.60
N SER A 55 9.56 -11.98 -3.59
CA SER A 55 8.85 -11.46 -4.74
C SER A 55 8.54 -9.98 -4.50
N PRO A 56 8.61 -9.09 -5.51
CA PRO A 56 8.08 -7.75 -5.35
C PRO A 56 6.64 -7.91 -4.89
N VAL A 57 6.33 -7.47 -3.66
CA VAL A 57 4.99 -7.56 -3.08
C VAL A 57 4.03 -6.96 -4.10
N GLY A 58 3.30 -7.87 -4.76
CA GLY A 58 2.49 -7.61 -5.93
C GLY A 58 1.22 -6.89 -5.50
N GLY A 59 1.36 -5.58 -5.37
CA GLY A 59 0.30 -4.59 -5.24
C GLY A 59 1.02 -3.30 -5.54
N GLU A 60 0.71 -2.69 -6.67
CA GLU A 60 1.38 -1.51 -7.19
C GLU A 60 1.80 -0.56 -6.05
N ALA A 61 3.11 -0.30 -6.00
CA ALA A 61 3.83 0.54 -5.05
C ALA A 61 4.03 0.00 -3.64
N TYR A 62 5.24 -0.53 -3.45
CA TYR A 62 6.07 -0.13 -2.32
C TYR A 62 6.62 1.27 -2.62
N ILE A 63 6.05 2.32 -2.00
CA ILE A 63 6.69 3.65 -1.94
C ILE A 63 7.08 3.88 -0.48
N GLY A 64 8.38 3.84 -0.20
CA GLY A 64 8.97 4.14 1.12
C GLY A 64 10.09 3.18 1.49
#